data_AF-A0A6M1ZJL9-F1
#
_entry.id   AF-A0A6M1ZJL9-F1
#
_cell.length_a   1.000
_cell.length_b   1.000
_cell.length_c   1.000
_cell.angle_alpha   90.00
_cell.angle_beta   90.00
_cell.angle_gamma   90.00
#
_symmetry.space_group_name_H-M   'P 1'
#
loop_
_entity.id
_entity.type
_entity.pdbx_description
1 polymer ?
#
loop_
_entity_poly.entity_id
_entity_poly.type
_entity_poly.pdbx_seq_one_letter_code
_entity_poly.pdbx_strand_id
1 'polypeptide(L)'
;MPAKPSEIKKATIHTYWDSKEGLVCPLCASQLQHEFNNGGRKIITLKGPVWVVTNYYSCVNLKCEMHEAFPAAYHSAMQRKRFSLEVWAKVIQHHFKHHLNYSTTVDLMWDDWDVSISRNTVRSICEFFEMAGKQYTDQKVLKEVQSSGRIVLSLDGAQPVKNEPSLWVFSDRLTGNVLLARNLESAPASTLCSIFQEIEMLYSAPIVAIISDKQKSIVNSVKQFKPDIPHAYCQYHFLNHIAEPIASKDSHLKKILRKFVKQLSIIQNSKHADSNGLYKLFHPIS
;
A
#
# COMPACT_ATOMS: atom_id res chain seq x y z
N MET A 1 8.30 21.64 -5.72
CA MET A 1 7.80 20.25 -5.55
C MET A 1 8.97 19.29 -5.66
N PRO A 2 9.03 18.21 -4.87
CA PRO A 2 10.07 17.19 -5.01
C PRO A 2 10.03 16.57 -6.41
N ALA A 3 11.20 16.41 -7.04
CA ALA A 3 11.33 15.78 -8.35
C ALA A 3 11.45 14.26 -8.20
N LYS A 4 10.82 13.52 -9.12
CA LYS A 4 10.98 12.07 -9.17
C LYS A 4 12.43 11.71 -9.47
N PRO A 5 13.11 10.94 -8.60
CA PRO A 5 14.48 10.52 -8.85
C PRO A 5 14.59 9.66 -10.11
N SER A 6 15.61 9.91 -10.92
CA SER A 6 15.83 9.24 -12.21
C SER A 6 16.07 7.73 -12.09
N GLU A 7 16.51 7.25 -10.92
CA GLU A 7 16.67 5.82 -10.67
C GLU A 7 15.33 5.06 -10.58
N ILE A 8 14.22 5.76 -10.34
CA ILE A 8 12.88 5.14 -10.28
C ILE A 8 12.29 5.05 -11.69
N LYS A 9 12.61 3.94 -12.39
CA LYS A 9 12.14 3.69 -13.76
C LYS A 9 10.65 3.34 -13.85
N LYS A 10 10.02 2.88 -12.76
CA LYS A 10 8.58 2.55 -12.73
C LYS A 10 7.73 3.79 -12.96
N ALA A 11 6.51 3.62 -13.50
CA ALA A 11 5.55 4.70 -13.66
C ALA A 11 5.25 5.39 -12.33
N THR A 12 4.97 6.69 -12.37
CA THR A 12 4.52 7.43 -11.18
C THR A 12 3.12 6.95 -10.80
N ILE A 13 2.93 6.62 -9.53
CA ILE A 13 1.62 6.28 -9.00
C ILE A 13 1.01 7.56 -8.45
N HIS A 14 -0.19 7.88 -8.91
CA HIS A 14 -0.99 8.96 -8.36
C HIS A 14 -2.13 8.34 -7.53
N THR A 15 -2.31 8.80 -6.30
CA THR A 15 -3.49 8.41 -5.52
C THR A 15 -4.67 9.27 -5.93
N TYR A 16 -5.87 8.71 -6.02
CA TYR A 16 -7.07 9.46 -6.33
C TYR A 16 -8.15 9.10 -5.33
N TRP A 17 -8.99 10.09 -4.99
CA TRP A 17 -10.27 9.79 -4.36
C TRP A 17 -11.17 9.22 -5.44
N ASP A 18 -11.77 8.07 -5.18
CA ASP A 18 -12.57 7.43 -6.20
C ASP A 18 -13.72 6.67 -5.54
N SER A 19 -14.94 6.99 -5.94
CA SER A 19 -16.19 6.38 -5.52
C SER A 19 -16.99 6.05 -6.77
N LYS A 20 -17.80 4.99 -6.75
CA LYS A 20 -18.67 4.62 -7.89
C LYS A 20 -19.68 5.71 -8.25
N GLU A 21 -19.96 6.61 -7.32
CA GLU A 21 -20.91 7.72 -7.44
C GLU A 21 -20.19 9.03 -7.84
N GLY A 22 -18.86 8.98 -8.05
CA GLY A 22 -18.00 10.11 -8.37
C GLY A 22 -17.16 10.58 -7.17
N LEU A 23 -16.64 11.80 -7.24
CA LEU A 23 -15.97 12.45 -6.11
C LEU A 23 -17.01 12.83 -5.06
N VAL A 24 -17.42 11.86 -4.24
CA VAL A 24 -18.48 12.01 -3.25
C VAL A 24 -17.93 11.76 -1.85
N CYS A 25 -18.30 12.64 -0.91
CA CYS A 25 -17.90 12.60 0.48
C CYS A 25 -18.58 11.42 1.19
N PRO A 26 -17.81 10.56 1.88
CA PRO A 26 -18.38 9.37 2.52
C PRO A 26 -19.21 9.71 3.76
N LEU A 27 -19.09 10.94 4.31
CA LEU A 27 -19.83 11.35 5.51
C LEU A 27 -21.17 12.02 5.20
N CYS A 28 -21.28 12.76 4.11
CA CYS A 28 -22.45 13.58 3.83
C CYS A 28 -22.96 13.52 2.39
N ALA A 29 -22.37 12.65 1.55
CA ALA A 29 -22.71 12.48 0.14
C ALA A 29 -22.61 13.75 -0.74
N SER A 30 -22.05 14.84 -0.23
CA SER A 30 -21.73 16.04 -1.03
C SER A 30 -20.51 15.78 -1.92
N GLN A 31 -20.32 16.61 -2.95
CA GLN A 31 -19.14 16.49 -3.81
C GLN A 31 -17.83 16.75 -3.04
N LEU A 32 -16.78 16.08 -3.48
CA LEU A 32 -15.40 16.36 -3.11
C LEU A 32 -14.74 17.12 -4.25
N GLN A 33 -13.89 18.08 -3.89
CA GLN A 33 -13.04 18.78 -4.83
C GLN A 33 -11.58 18.35 -4.63
N HIS A 34 -10.83 18.30 -5.73
CA HIS A 34 -9.38 18.15 -5.68
C HIS A 34 -8.75 19.47 -5.27
N GLU A 35 -7.87 19.44 -4.29
CA GLU A 35 -7.21 20.63 -3.75
C GLU A 35 -5.80 20.78 -4.34
N PHE A 36 -4.94 19.79 -4.09
CA PHE A 36 -3.55 19.79 -4.51
C PHE A 36 -2.94 18.39 -4.45
N ASN A 37 -1.67 18.27 -4.81
CA ASN A 37 -0.86 17.08 -4.57
C ASN A 37 0.45 17.41 -3.85
N ASN A 38 1.03 16.43 -3.16
CA ASN A 38 2.25 16.63 -2.38
C ASN A 38 3.56 16.56 -3.19
N GLY A 39 3.51 16.51 -4.52
CA GLY A 39 4.66 16.32 -5.42
C GLY A 39 5.30 14.93 -5.38
N GLY A 40 4.88 14.09 -4.43
CA GLY A 40 5.22 12.69 -4.30
C GLY A 40 6.44 12.37 -3.45
N ARG A 41 6.58 11.07 -3.18
CA ARG A 41 7.64 10.50 -2.37
C ARG A 41 8.04 9.12 -2.86
N LYS A 42 9.28 8.73 -2.56
CA LYS A 42 9.79 7.38 -2.82
C LYS A 42 9.22 6.40 -1.79
N ILE A 43 8.62 5.32 -2.28
CA ILE A 43 8.19 4.18 -1.47
C ILE A 43 8.94 2.94 -1.94
N ILE A 44 9.60 2.25 -1.02
CA ILE A 44 10.34 1.02 -1.28
C ILE A 44 9.38 -0.16 -1.12
N THR A 45 9.30 -1.02 -2.13
CA THR A 45 8.49 -2.25 -2.13
C THR A 45 9.37 -3.46 -2.41
N LEU A 46 8.86 -4.68 -2.19
CA LEU A 46 9.58 -5.92 -2.50
C LEU A 46 9.90 -6.09 -4.00
N LYS A 47 9.22 -5.34 -4.87
CA LYS A 47 9.43 -5.34 -6.33
C LYS A 47 10.33 -4.18 -6.78
N GLY A 48 10.97 -3.46 -5.86
CA GLY A 48 11.75 -2.25 -6.11
C GLY A 48 10.94 -0.95 -6.01
N PRO A 49 11.62 0.21 -5.91
CA PRO A 49 11.02 1.48 -5.50
C PRO A 49 10.01 2.03 -6.51
N VAL A 50 9.01 2.75 -5.99
CA VAL A 50 8.00 3.50 -6.76
C VAL A 50 7.97 4.96 -6.30
N TRP A 51 7.55 5.85 -7.20
CA TRP A 51 7.28 7.26 -6.88
C TRP A 51 5.77 7.43 -6.73
N VAL A 52 5.32 7.85 -5.55
CA VAL A 52 3.90 7.98 -5.22
C VAL A 52 3.56 9.43 -4.95
N VAL A 53 2.71 10.01 -5.80
CA VAL A 53 2.12 11.35 -5.66
C VAL A 53 0.78 11.21 -4.95
N THR A 54 0.62 11.85 -3.80
CA THR A 54 -0.62 11.82 -3.04
C THR A 54 -1.47 13.03 -3.39
N ASN A 55 -2.68 12.81 -3.91
CA ASN A 55 -3.68 13.86 -4.10
C ASN A 55 -4.47 14.09 -2.80
N TYR A 56 -4.82 15.35 -2.56
CA TYR A 56 -5.62 15.82 -1.44
C TYR A 56 -6.97 16.32 -1.95
N TYR A 57 -8.00 16.05 -1.17
CA TYR A 57 -9.38 16.40 -1.48
C TYR A 57 -10.04 17.04 -0.27
N SER A 58 -11.10 17.79 -0.51
CA SER A 58 -11.95 18.38 0.52
C SER A 58 -13.42 18.23 0.14
N CYS A 59 -14.30 18.21 1.13
CA CYS A 59 -15.73 18.22 0.93
C CYS A 59 -16.22 19.65 0.67
N VAL A 60 -17.03 19.85 -0.37
CA VAL A 60 -17.59 21.19 -0.67
C VAL A 60 -18.59 21.68 0.38
N ASN A 61 -19.09 20.78 1.24
CA ASN A 61 -19.97 21.14 2.34
C ASN A 61 -19.17 21.70 3.52
N LEU A 62 -19.26 23.01 3.74
CA LEU A 62 -18.60 23.77 4.81
C LEU A 62 -18.88 23.25 6.24
N LYS A 63 -19.99 22.54 6.44
CA LYS A 63 -20.36 21.96 7.75
C LYS A 63 -19.89 20.51 7.92
N CYS A 64 -19.27 19.93 6.90
CA CYS A 64 -18.77 18.56 6.94
C CYS A 64 -17.37 18.53 7.56
N GLU A 65 -17.10 17.57 8.44
CA GLU A 65 -15.77 17.35 9.02
C GLU A 65 -14.68 17.09 7.97
N MET A 66 -15.04 16.61 6.79
CA MET A 66 -14.12 16.42 5.66
C MET A 66 -13.95 17.67 4.79
N HIS A 67 -14.40 18.85 5.23
CA HIS A 67 -14.20 20.11 4.52
C HIS A 67 -12.72 20.55 4.50
N GLU A 68 -11.93 20.15 5.49
CA GLU A 68 -10.48 20.36 5.44
C GLU A 68 -9.80 19.35 4.51
N ALA A 69 -8.70 19.76 3.87
CA ALA A 69 -8.01 18.94 2.89
C ALA A 69 -7.42 17.66 3.52
N PHE A 70 -7.88 16.50 3.03
CA PHE A 70 -7.43 15.18 3.47
C PHE A 70 -6.80 14.38 2.33
N PRO A 71 -5.81 13.50 2.61
CA PRO A 71 -5.13 12.73 1.56
C PRO A 71 -5.99 11.55 1.08
N ALA A 72 -6.07 11.36 -0.23
CA ALA A 72 -6.41 10.06 -0.81
C ALA A 72 -5.23 9.12 -0.56
N ALA A 73 -5.27 8.30 0.50
CA ALA A 73 -4.11 7.54 0.93
C ALA A 73 -3.65 6.51 -0.12
N TYR A 74 -2.34 6.31 -0.18
CA TYR A 74 -1.75 5.19 -0.91
C TYR A 74 -1.79 3.95 -0.03
N HIS A 75 -2.68 3.03 -0.35
CA HIS A 75 -3.04 1.92 0.52
C HIS A 75 -1.85 0.98 0.80
N SER A 76 -0.97 0.76 -0.18
CA SER A 76 0.19 -0.12 0.02
C SER A 76 1.32 0.47 0.88
N ALA A 77 1.16 1.65 1.49
CA ALA A 77 2.12 2.13 2.49
C ALA A 77 1.49 3.09 3.48
N MET A 78 1.84 2.95 4.76
CA MET A 78 1.44 3.90 5.80
C MET A 78 1.87 5.33 5.47
N GLN A 79 1.06 6.30 5.89
CA GLN A 79 1.33 7.72 5.71
C GLN A 79 2.70 8.06 6.31
N ARG A 80 3.50 8.85 5.57
CA ARG A 80 4.86 9.27 5.96
C ARG A 80 5.91 8.14 6.14
N LYS A 81 5.55 6.85 6.03
CA LYS A 81 6.52 5.73 6.07
C LYS A 81 7.13 5.42 4.69
N ARG A 82 8.41 5.06 4.66
CA ARG A 82 9.21 4.87 3.42
C ARG A 82 9.04 3.49 2.77
N PHE A 83 8.58 2.50 3.52
CA PHE A 83 8.45 1.11 3.07
C PHE A 83 6.98 0.74 2.90
N SER A 84 6.69 -0.12 1.92
CA SER A 84 5.35 -0.65 1.69
C SER A 84 4.92 -1.60 2.80
N LEU A 85 3.60 -1.83 2.94
CA LEU A 85 3.05 -2.79 3.89
C LEU A 85 3.61 -4.22 3.69
N GLU A 86 3.94 -4.61 2.45
CA GLU A 86 4.59 -5.90 2.16
C GLU A 86 5.98 -6.01 2.81
N VAL A 87 6.79 -4.94 2.75
CA VAL A 87 8.11 -4.91 3.41
C VAL A 87 7.94 -4.96 4.93
N TRP A 88 6.99 -4.19 5.47
CA TRP A 88 6.66 -4.25 6.90
C TRP A 88 6.27 -5.66 7.33
N ALA A 89 5.39 -6.31 6.56
CA ALA A 89 4.95 -7.68 6.83
C ALA A 89 6.13 -8.66 6.88
N LYS A 90 7.10 -8.57 5.95
CA LYS A 90 8.29 -9.43 5.97
C LYS A 90 9.19 -9.19 7.17
N VAL A 91 9.44 -7.94 7.51
CA VAL A 91 10.22 -7.59 8.71
C VAL A 91 9.57 -8.13 9.98
N ILE A 92 8.26 -7.88 10.14
CA ILE A 92 7.47 -8.34 11.29
C ILE A 92 7.48 -9.87 11.34
N GLN A 93 7.31 -10.53 10.21
CA GLN A 93 7.28 -11.98 10.16
C GLN A 93 8.64 -12.60 10.53
N HIS A 94 9.74 -12.11 9.96
CA HIS A 94 11.09 -12.57 10.30
C HIS A 94 11.35 -12.46 11.81
N HIS A 95 10.95 -11.34 12.42
CA HIS A 95 11.17 -11.14 13.84
C HIS A 95 10.22 -11.94 14.74
N PHE A 96 8.91 -11.82 14.55
CA PHE A 96 7.92 -12.36 15.49
C PHE A 96 7.57 -13.82 15.25
N LYS A 97 7.59 -14.30 14.00
CA LYS A 97 7.27 -15.70 13.67
C LYS A 97 8.52 -16.57 13.64
N HIS A 98 9.60 -16.08 13.01
CA HIS A 98 10.82 -16.86 12.82
C HIS A 98 11.88 -16.57 13.90
N HIS A 99 11.57 -15.70 14.87
CA HIS A 99 12.46 -15.33 15.98
C HIS A 99 13.86 -14.88 15.53
N LEU A 100 13.95 -14.29 14.34
CA LEU A 100 15.20 -13.78 13.79
C LEU A 100 15.54 -12.45 14.46
N ASN A 101 16.84 -12.26 14.70
CA ASN A 101 17.34 -10.99 15.19
C ASN A 101 17.29 -9.92 14.07
N TYR A 102 17.41 -8.65 14.47
CA TYR A 102 17.31 -7.54 13.52
C TYR A 102 18.40 -7.52 12.46
N SER A 103 19.62 -7.99 12.76
CA SER A 103 20.71 -8.03 11.78
C SER A 103 20.42 -9.08 10.71
N THR A 104 20.06 -10.31 11.10
CA THR A 104 19.67 -11.36 10.16
C THR A 104 18.47 -10.96 9.31
N THR A 105 17.52 -10.20 9.88
CA THR A 105 16.40 -9.65 9.11
C THR A 105 16.88 -8.66 8.04
N VAL A 106 17.88 -7.82 8.32
CA VAL A 106 18.46 -6.91 7.32
C VAL A 106 19.08 -7.70 6.17
N ASP A 107 19.86 -8.74 6.50
CA ASP A 107 20.55 -9.56 5.50
C ASP A 107 19.54 -10.27 4.57
N LEU A 108 18.51 -10.92 5.14
CA LEU A 108 17.45 -11.56 4.36
C LEU A 108 16.66 -10.58 3.49
N MET A 109 16.40 -9.36 3.99
CA MET A 109 15.70 -8.35 3.20
C MET A 109 16.48 -7.95 1.94
N TRP A 110 17.82 -7.97 2.02
CA TRP A 110 18.69 -7.76 0.87
C TRP A 110 18.75 -8.99 -0.03
N ASP A 111 19.02 -10.17 0.52
CA ASP A 111 19.26 -11.39 -0.24
C ASP A 111 18.03 -11.84 -1.05
N ASP A 112 16.83 -11.77 -0.45
CA ASP A 112 15.60 -12.28 -1.07
C ASP A 112 14.89 -11.24 -1.95
N TRP A 113 15.05 -9.94 -1.66
CA TRP A 113 14.26 -8.86 -2.30
C TRP A 113 15.03 -7.62 -2.73
N ASP A 114 16.36 -7.56 -2.55
CA ASP A 114 17.18 -6.37 -2.85
C ASP A 114 16.69 -5.11 -2.12
N VAL A 115 16.12 -5.29 -0.91
CA VAL A 115 15.59 -4.20 -0.09
C VAL A 115 16.64 -3.75 0.91
N SER A 116 17.31 -2.64 0.59
CA SER A 116 18.20 -1.97 1.54
C SER A 116 17.39 -1.33 2.69
N ILE A 117 17.52 -1.93 3.87
CA ILE A 117 16.88 -1.49 5.12
C ILE A 117 17.89 -1.52 6.26
N SER A 118 17.86 -0.50 7.13
CA SER A 118 18.79 -0.46 8.27
C SER A 118 18.28 -1.29 9.45
N ARG A 119 19.19 -1.78 10.29
CA ARG A 119 18.85 -2.47 11.54
C ARG A 119 17.95 -1.62 12.45
N ASN A 120 18.19 -0.31 12.53
CA ASN A 120 17.35 0.60 13.31
C ASN A 120 15.94 0.74 12.72
N THR A 121 15.81 0.73 11.40
CA THR A 121 14.51 0.72 10.74
C THR A 121 13.76 -0.59 11.01
N VAL A 122 14.45 -1.73 10.94
CA VAL A 122 13.88 -3.05 11.29
C VAL A 122 13.35 -3.02 12.73
N ARG A 123 14.18 -2.59 13.69
CA ARG A 123 13.76 -2.41 15.08
C ARG A 123 12.53 -1.51 15.20
N SER A 124 12.56 -0.33 14.59
CA SER A 124 11.46 0.63 14.64
C SER A 124 10.17 0.08 14.03
N ILE A 125 10.26 -0.76 13.00
CA ILE A 125 9.11 -1.47 12.43
C ILE A 125 8.52 -2.44 13.45
N CYS A 126 9.36 -3.26 14.10
CA CYS A 126 8.93 -4.22 15.10
C CYS A 126 8.30 -3.52 16.32
N GLU A 127 8.97 -2.51 16.87
CA GLU A 127 8.46 -1.70 17.99
C GLU A 127 7.12 -1.04 17.62
N PHE A 128 7.03 -0.44 16.42
CA PHE A 128 5.79 0.16 15.96
C PHE A 128 4.68 -0.89 15.84
N PHE A 129 4.98 -2.09 15.36
CA PHE A 129 3.98 -3.16 15.25
C PHE A 129 3.47 -3.62 16.62
N GLU A 130 4.38 -3.81 17.58
CA GLU A 130 4.00 -4.15 18.97
C GLU A 130 3.14 -3.06 19.60
N MET A 131 3.51 -1.79 19.39
CA MET A 131 2.72 -0.64 19.84
C MET A 131 1.38 -0.55 19.13
N ALA A 132 1.34 -0.76 17.81
CA ALA A 132 0.12 -0.73 17.01
C ALA A 132 -0.87 -1.83 17.40
N GLY A 133 -0.38 -2.98 17.86
CA GLY A 133 -1.21 -4.03 18.46
C GLY A 133 -1.84 -3.64 19.80
N LYS A 134 -1.38 -2.54 20.43
CA LYS A 134 -1.82 -2.06 21.74
C LYS A 134 -2.13 -0.55 21.75
N GLN A 135 -2.44 0.06 20.59
CA GLN A 135 -2.70 1.50 20.49
C GLN A 135 -3.86 1.97 21.37
N TYR A 136 -4.81 1.08 21.67
CA TYR A 136 -5.90 1.35 22.62
C TYR A 136 -5.41 1.59 24.06
N THR A 137 -4.19 1.21 24.41
CA THR A 137 -3.58 1.55 25.72
C THR A 137 -2.92 2.92 25.74
N ASP A 138 -2.72 3.56 24.58
CA ASP A 138 -2.20 4.91 24.47
C ASP A 138 -3.32 5.92 24.74
N GLN A 139 -3.21 6.65 25.85
CA GLN A 139 -4.23 7.62 26.28
C GLN A 139 -4.45 8.75 25.28
N LYS A 140 -3.42 9.13 24.51
CA LYS A 140 -3.55 10.20 23.52
C LYS A 140 -4.42 9.71 22.36
N VAL A 141 -4.13 8.54 21.83
CA VAL A 141 -4.88 7.94 20.71
C VAL A 141 -6.33 7.68 21.13
N LEU A 142 -6.53 7.11 22.32
CA LEU A 142 -7.86 6.82 22.84
C LEU A 142 -8.69 8.09 22.98
N LYS A 143 -8.09 9.17 23.51
CA LYS A 143 -8.74 10.49 23.58
C LYS A 143 -9.05 11.06 22.19
N GLU A 144 -8.12 10.99 21.23
CA GLU A 144 -8.34 11.51 19.88
C GLU A 144 -9.52 10.81 19.19
N VAL A 145 -9.58 9.47 19.26
CA VAL A 145 -10.66 8.68 18.65
C VAL A 145 -11.99 8.93 19.37
N GLN A 146 -12.01 8.93 20.70
CA GLN A 146 -13.22 9.23 21.48
C GLN A 146 -13.73 10.65 21.27
N SER A 147 -12.83 11.63 21.15
CA SER A 147 -13.21 13.02 20.87
C SER A 147 -13.83 13.15 19.48
N SER A 148 -13.41 12.34 18.52
CA SER A 148 -14.07 12.26 17.21
C SER A 148 -15.48 11.65 17.29
N GLY A 149 -15.78 10.87 18.34
CA GLY A 149 -17.09 10.26 18.60
C GLY A 149 -17.50 9.14 17.65
N ARG A 150 -16.66 8.80 16.66
CA ARG A 150 -16.91 7.79 15.62
C ARG A 150 -15.62 7.38 14.93
N ILE A 151 -15.66 6.25 14.24
CA ILE A 151 -14.53 5.68 13.50
C ILE A 151 -14.92 5.52 12.02
N VAL A 152 -14.06 6.02 11.13
CA VAL A 152 -14.08 5.64 9.70
C VAL A 152 -12.98 4.62 9.49
N LEU A 153 -13.36 3.35 9.52
CA LEU A 153 -12.39 2.26 9.57
C LEU A 153 -11.81 2.01 8.18
N SER A 154 -10.49 2.02 8.06
CA SER A 154 -9.78 1.50 6.91
C SER A 154 -8.97 0.29 7.30
N LEU A 155 -9.10 -0.78 6.51
CA LEU A 155 -8.34 -2.01 6.71
C LEU A 155 -7.58 -2.42 5.45
N ASP A 156 -6.37 -2.92 5.66
CA ASP A 156 -5.53 -3.50 4.62
C ASP A 156 -4.83 -4.76 5.13
N GLY A 157 -4.72 -5.76 4.28
CA GLY A 157 -4.04 -7.02 4.54
C GLY A 157 -2.89 -7.17 3.57
N ALA A 158 -1.67 -7.38 4.07
CA ALA A 158 -0.56 -7.75 3.21
C ALA A 158 -0.88 -9.07 2.47
N GLN A 159 -0.47 -9.19 1.20
CA GLN A 159 -0.71 -10.43 0.46
C GLN A 159 -0.07 -11.62 1.20
N PRO A 160 -0.82 -12.70 1.46
CA PRO A 160 -0.27 -13.88 2.08
C PRO A 160 0.82 -14.48 1.21
N VAL A 161 1.99 -14.68 1.80
CA VAL A 161 2.98 -15.60 1.23
C VAL A 161 2.56 -17.00 1.66
N LYS A 162 2.72 -17.98 0.77
CA LYS A 162 2.18 -19.33 0.95
C LYS A 162 2.58 -19.92 2.32
N ASN A 163 1.60 -20.30 3.13
CA ASN A 163 1.74 -20.84 4.51
C ASN A 163 2.25 -19.83 5.57
N GLU A 164 2.04 -18.54 5.35
CA GLU A 164 2.49 -17.48 6.26
C GLU A 164 1.32 -16.58 6.73
N PRO A 165 1.26 -16.25 8.04
CA PRO A 165 0.31 -15.24 8.54
C PRO A 165 0.48 -13.93 7.80
N SER A 166 -0.64 -13.31 7.45
CA SER A 166 -0.65 -12.00 6.82
C SER A 166 -0.77 -10.90 7.88
N LEU A 167 -0.02 -9.82 7.69
CA LEU A 167 -0.17 -8.62 8.50
C LEU A 167 -1.45 -7.89 8.09
N TRP A 168 -2.36 -7.68 9.04
CA TRP A 168 -3.55 -6.86 8.90
C TRP A 168 -3.40 -5.58 9.72
N VAL A 169 -3.71 -4.46 9.09
CA VAL A 169 -3.68 -3.13 9.71
C VAL A 169 -5.06 -2.53 9.63
N PHE A 170 -5.55 -2.04 10.76
CA PHE A 170 -6.83 -1.36 10.93
C PHE A 170 -6.54 0.05 11.42
N SER A 171 -7.05 1.05 10.71
CA SER A 171 -6.76 2.47 10.97
C SER A 171 -8.02 3.31 10.93
N ASP A 172 -8.06 4.37 11.72
CA ASP A 172 -9.11 5.38 11.64
C ASP A 172 -8.67 6.47 10.67
N ARG A 173 -9.54 6.75 9.70
CA ARG A 173 -9.28 7.77 8.68
C ARG A 173 -9.51 9.19 9.19
N LEU A 174 -10.29 9.38 10.25
CA LEU A 174 -10.55 10.70 10.83
C LEU A 174 -9.31 11.19 11.60
N THR A 175 -8.80 10.38 12.52
CA THR A 175 -7.62 10.72 13.32
C THR A 175 -6.29 10.41 12.62
N GLY A 176 -6.29 9.47 11.66
CA GLY A 176 -5.08 8.97 11.00
C GLY A 176 -4.30 7.93 11.83
N ASN A 177 -4.82 7.53 12.99
CA ASN A 177 -4.18 6.56 13.87
C ASN A 177 -4.38 5.12 13.36
N VAL A 178 -3.38 4.27 13.60
CA VAL A 178 -3.53 2.82 13.44
C VAL A 178 -4.18 2.30 14.72
N LEU A 179 -5.42 1.81 14.63
CA LEU A 179 -6.18 1.35 15.77
C LEU A 179 -5.75 -0.03 16.25
N LEU A 180 -5.39 -0.91 15.31
CA LEU A 180 -4.99 -2.27 15.60
C LEU A 180 -4.10 -2.82 14.47
N ALA A 181 -3.10 -3.61 14.81
CA ALA A 181 -2.34 -4.40 13.84
C ALA A 181 -2.21 -5.85 14.34
N ARG A 182 -2.46 -6.85 13.47
CA ARG A 182 -2.41 -8.27 13.81
C ARG A 182 -1.82 -9.12 12.70
N ASN A 183 -1.08 -10.16 13.08
CA ASN A 183 -0.77 -11.26 12.18
C ASN A 183 -1.92 -12.26 12.23
N LEU A 184 -2.57 -12.50 11.09
CA LEU A 184 -3.65 -13.47 10.98
C LEU A 184 -3.20 -14.62 10.08
N GLU A 185 -3.23 -15.85 10.60
CA GLU A 185 -2.99 -17.06 9.78
C GLU A 185 -3.99 -17.17 8.63
N SER A 186 -5.24 -16.80 8.92
CA SER A 186 -6.30 -16.64 7.94
C SER A 186 -7.21 -15.50 8.38
N ALA A 187 -7.84 -14.85 7.40
CA ALA A 187 -8.79 -13.77 7.65
C ALA A 187 -10.16 -14.09 7.02
N PRO A 188 -10.86 -15.14 7.52
CA PRO A 188 -12.24 -15.39 7.11
C PRO A 188 -13.15 -14.25 7.60
N ALA A 189 -14.35 -14.18 7.03
CA ALA A 189 -15.29 -13.11 7.31
C ALA A 189 -15.63 -12.97 8.80
N SER A 190 -15.78 -14.09 9.51
CA SER A 190 -16.06 -14.13 10.94
C SER A 190 -14.95 -13.51 11.78
N THR A 191 -13.68 -13.84 11.49
CA THR A 191 -12.52 -13.28 12.20
C THR A 191 -12.43 -11.78 12.02
N LEU A 192 -12.61 -11.27 10.81
CA LEU A 192 -12.61 -9.83 10.55
C LEU A 192 -13.78 -9.12 11.23
N CYS A 193 -14.98 -9.72 11.20
CA CYS A 193 -16.15 -9.18 11.91
C CYS A 193 -15.91 -9.05 13.42
N SER A 194 -15.31 -10.07 14.05
CA SER A 194 -14.96 -10.02 15.47
C SER A 194 -13.93 -8.92 15.78
N ILE A 195 -12.98 -8.68 14.87
CA ILE A 195 -12.02 -7.58 15.01
C ILE A 195 -12.73 -6.21 14.93
N PHE A 196 -13.73 -6.04 14.07
CA PHE A 196 -14.51 -4.79 14.01
C PHE A 196 -15.23 -4.51 15.33
N GLN A 197 -15.88 -5.53 15.90
CA GLN A 197 -16.55 -5.43 17.20
C GLN A 197 -15.56 -5.12 18.33
N GLU A 198 -14.40 -5.76 18.30
CA GLU A 198 -13.32 -5.50 19.24
C GLU A 198 -12.84 -4.04 19.17
N ILE A 199 -12.67 -3.50 17.97
CA ILE A 199 -12.27 -2.09 17.78
C ILE A 199 -13.33 -1.15 18.38
N GLU A 200 -14.62 -1.37 18.16
CA GLU A 200 -15.67 -0.55 18.79
C GLU A 200 -15.59 -0.60 20.33
N MET A 201 -15.34 -1.78 20.90
CA MET A 201 -15.20 -1.94 22.35
C MET A 201 -13.95 -1.24 22.91
N LEU A 202 -12.79 -1.50 22.31
CA LEU A 202 -11.50 -0.98 22.80
C LEU A 202 -11.45 0.56 22.80
N TYR A 203 -12.06 1.19 21.81
CA TYR A 203 -12.05 2.65 21.67
C TYR A 203 -13.32 3.30 22.21
N SER A 204 -14.36 2.52 22.54
CA SER A 204 -15.67 3.04 22.96
C SER A 204 -16.25 4.05 21.95
N ALA A 205 -16.08 3.78 20.66
CA ALA A 205 -16.53 4.63 19.56
C ALA A 205 -17.10 3.76 18.43
N PRO A 206 -18.26 4.13 17.83
CA PRO A 206 -18.89 3.33 16.79
C PRO A 206 -18.15 3.45 15.45
N ILE A 207 -18.04 2.34 14.73
CA ILE A 207 -17.63 2.34 13.33
C ILE A 207 -18.85 2.73 12.49
N VAL A 208 -18.72 3.83 11.73
CA VAL A 208 -19.80 4.41 10.92
C VAL A 208 -19.62 4.21 9.42
N ALA A 209 -18.41 3.89 8.97
CA ALA A 209 -18.10 3.58 7.58
C ALA A 209 -16.84 2.71 7.51
N ILE A 210 -16.72 1.91 6.43
CA ILE A 210 -15.56 1.03 6.19
C ILE A 210 -14.97 1.30 4.80
N ILE A 211 -13.65 1.36 4.71
CA ILE A 211 -12.88 1.51 3.47
C ILE A 211 -11.90 0.33 3.35
N SER A 212 -12.05 -0.50 2.32
CA SER A 212 -11.22 -1.71 2.16
C SER A 212 -11.00 -2.14 0.72
N ASP A 213 -10.11 -3.10 0.47
CA ASP A 213 -10.13 -3.85 -0.79
C ASP A 213 -11.45 -4.65 -0.95
N LYS A 214 -11.79 -5.05 -2.18
CA LYS A 214 -13.00 -5.81 -2.55
C LYS A 214 -12.82 -7.33 -2.41
N GLN A 215 -11.93 -7.77 -1.51
CA GLN A 215 -11.75 -9.19 -1.23
C GLN A 215 -13.02 -9.78 -0.62
N LYS A 216 -13.38 -10.99 -1.06
CA LYS A 216 -14.64 -11.64 -0.67
C LYS A 216 -14.78 -11.81 0.85
N SER A 217 -13.69 -12.14 1.54
CA SER A 217 -13.67 -12.25 3.01
C SER A 217 -14.01 -10.92 3.68
N ILE A 218 -13.43 -9.81 3.20
CA ILE A 218 -13.69 -8.48 3.73
C ILE A 218 -15.14 -8.07 3.45
N VAL A 219 -15.61 -8.17 2.21
CA VAL A 219 -16.99 -7.81 1.85
C VAL A 219 -18.00 -8.59 2.69
N ASN A 220 -17.77 -9.88 2.91
CA ASN A 220 -18.64 -10.70 3.74
C ASN A 220 -18.56 -10.30 5.22
N SER A 221 -17.38 -9.95 5.73
CA SER A 221 -17.23 -9.48 7.12
C SER A 221 -17.97 -8.19 7.39
N VAL A 222 -17.96 -7.25 6.44
CA VAL A 222 -18.68 -5.97 6.56
C VAL A 222 -20.19 -6.21 6.60
N LYS A 223 -20.70 -7.05 5.68
CA LYS A 223 -22.11 -7.45 5.68
C LYS A 223 -22.53 -8.16 6.97
N GLN A 224 -21.66 -9.01 7.51
CA GLN A 224 -21.91 -9.72 8.77
C GLN A 224 -21.91 -8.77 9.96
N PHE A 225 -21.04 -7.75 9.94
CA PHE A 225 -20.92 -6.77 11.02
C PHE A 225 -22.12 -5.83 11.07
N LYS A 226 -22.40 -5.12 9.97
CA LYS A 226 -23.56 -4.22 9.82
C LYS A 226 -23.94 -4.17 8.32
N PRO A 227 -25.04 -4.83 7.89
CA PRO A 227 -25.39 -4.95 6.47
C PRO A 227 -25.49 -3.62 5.71
N ASP A 228 -25.99 -2.58 6.39
CA ASP A 228 -26.28 -1.27 5.79
C ASP A 228 -25.16 -0.24 6.05
N ILE A 229 -24.02 -0.65 6.61
CA ILE A 229 -22.92 0.29 6.86
C ILE A 229 -22.33 0.77 5.52
N PRO A 230 -22.09 2.08 5.36
CA PRO A 230 -21.37 2.60 4.21
C PRO A 230 -20.03 1.88 4.01
N HIS A 231 -19.90 1.16 2.89
CA HIS A 231 -18.70 0.40 2.53
C HIS A 231 -18.12 0.91 1.21
N ALA A 232 -17.03 1.66 1.32
CA ALA A 232 -16.26 2.12 0.17
C ALA A 232 -15.14 1.14 -0.17
N TYR A 233 -14.84 0.98 -1.46
CA TYR A 233 -13.73 0.15 -1.90
C TYR A 233 -12.49 0.99 -2.22
N CYS A 234 -11.34 0.46 -1.81
CA CYS A 234 -10.03 0.98 -2.16
C CYS A 234 -9.79 0.83 -3.66
N GLN A 235 -9.87 1.94 -4.36
CA GLN A 235 -9.74 2.00 -5.82
C GLN A 235 -8.32 1.78 -6.31
N TYR A 236 -7.32 2.02 -5.47
CA TYR A 236 -5.95 1.68 -5.80
C TYR A 236 -5.79 0.17 -6.05
N HIS A 237 -6.33 -0.70 -5.18
CA HIS A 237 -6.26 -2.14 -5.40
C HIS A 237 -7.07 -2.54 -6.63
N PHE A 238 -8.24 -1.95 -6.85
CA PHE A 238 -9.04 -2.17 -8.06
C PHE A 238 -8.29 -1.81 -9.36
N LEU A 239 -7.72 -0.61 -9.43
CA LEU A 239 -6.98 -0.14 -10.61
C LEU A 239 -5.70 -0.96 -10.82
N ASN A 240 -4.99 -1.32 -9.75
CA ASN A 240 -3.87 -2.25 -9.86
C ASN A 240 -4.30 -3.62 -10.40
N HIS A 241 -5.40 -4.18 -9.89
CA HIS A 241 -5.92 -5.46 -10.36
C HIS A 241 -6.35 -5.41 -11.84
N ILE A 242 -6.87 -4.28 -12.33
CA ILE A 242 -7.19 -4.09 -13.75
C ILE A 242 -5.92 -3.89 -14.59
N ALA A 243 -4.96 -3.12 -14.08
CA ALA A 243 -3.73 -2.80 -14.79
C ALA A 243 -2.76 -4.00 -14.85
N GLU A 244 -2.78 -4.90 -13.87
CA GLU A 244 -1.85 -6.01 -13.76
C GLU A 244 -1.92 -6.99 -14.96
N PRO A 245 -3.09 -7.46 -15.42
CA PRO A 245 -3.21 -8.23 -16.65
C PRO A 245 -2.68 -7.51 -17.90
N ILE A 246 -2.92 -6.21 -18.00
CA ILE A 246 -2.46 -5.38 -19.13
C ILE A 246 -0.93 -5.28 -19.11
N ALA A 247 -0.36 -4.93 -17.95
CA ALA A 247 1.07 -4.81 -17.73
C ALA A 247 1.80 -6.15 -17.92
N SER A 248 1.17 -7.27 -17.55
CA SER A 248 1.69 -8.62 -17.77
C SER A 248 1.77 -8.96 -19.26
N LYS A 249 0.71 -8.69 -20.03
CA LYS A 249 0.69 -8.88 -21.49
C LYS A 249 1.72 -7.99 -22.19
N ASP A 250 1.82 -6.72 -21.80
CA ASP A 250 2.82 -5.79 -22.35
C ASP A 250 4.26 -6.24 -22.04
N SER A 251 4.52 -6.68 -20.80
CA SER A 251 5.82 -7.23 -20.40
C SER A 251 6.19 -8.49 -21.19
N HIS A 252 5.21 -9.34 -21.47
CA HIS A 252 5.40 -10.52 -22.31
C HIS A 252 5.76 -10.14 -23.75
N LEU A 253 5.02 -9.20 -24.35
CA LEU A 253 5.31 -8.65 -25.67
C LEU A 253 6.73 -8.06 -25.73
N LYS A 254 7.10 -7.23 -24.76
CA LYS A 254 8.44 -6.66 -24.63
C LYS A 254 9.52 -7.73 -24.55
N LYS A 255 9.29 -8.83 -23.81
CA LYS A 255 10.24 -9.95 -23.71
C LYS A 255 10.40 -10.68 -25.04
N ILE A 256 9.31 -10.91 -25.76
CA ILE A 256 9.31 -11.51 -27.11
C ILE A 256 10.10 -10.62 -28.07
N LEU A 257 9.75 -9.33 -28.16
CA LEU A 257 10.41 -8.37 -29.04
C LEU A 257 11.91 -8.28 -28.74
N ARG A 258 12.31 -8.19 -27.46
CA ARG A 258 13.73 -8.22 -27.07
C ARG A 258 14.44 -9.50 -27.51
N LYS A 259 13.79 -10.66 -27.45
CA LYS A 259 14.37 -11.93 -27.89
C LYS A 259 14.60 -11.93 -29.41
N PHE A 260 13.61 -11.51 -30.19
CA PHE A 260 13.74 -11.39 -31.65
C PHE A 260 14.82 -10.40 -32.06
N VAL A 261 14.82 -9.21 -31.47
CA VAL A 261 15.82 -8.17 -31.74
C VAL A 261 17.24 -8.69 -31.42
N LYS A 262 17.44 -9.41 -30.31
CA LYS A 262 18.72 -10.04 -29.97
C LYS A 262 19.17 -11.13 -30.95
N GLN A 263 18.27 -11.72 -31.73
CA GLN A 263 18.59 -12.72 -32.76
C GLN A 263 19.00 -12.10 -34.10
N LEU A 264 18.76 -10.80 -34.29
CA LEU A 264 19.18 -10.12 -35.51
C LEU A 264 20.70 -10.16 -35.63
N SER A 265 21.20 -10.59 -36.79
CA SER A 265 22.63 -10.72 -37.10
C SER A 265 23.42 -9.46 -36.76
N ILE A 266 22.86 -8.28 -37.05
CA ILE A 266 23.48 -6.98 -36.74
C ILE A 266 23.74 -6.82 -35.24
N ILE A 267 22.78 -7.21 -34.39
CA ILE A 267 22.89 -7.07 -32.93
C ILE A 267 23.79 -8.16 -32.34
N GLN A 268 23.74 -9.39 -32.88
CA GLN A 268 24.65 -10.45 -32.44
C GLN A 268 26.11 -10.12 -32.76
N ASN A 269 26.36 -9.63 -33.97
CA ASN A 269 27.70 -9.33 -34.47
C ASN A 269 28.23 -7.97 -33.98
N SER A 270 27.37 -7.09 -33.47
CA SER A 270 27.79 -5.81 -32.85
C SER A 270 28.78 -6.01 -31.67
N LYS A 271 28.71 -7.15 -30.97
CA LYS A 271 29.66 -7.51 -29.90
C LYS A 271 31.06 -7.85 -30.40
N HIS A 272 31.18 -8.12 -31.69
CA HIS A 272 32.42 -8.42 -32.41
C HIS A 272 32.85 -7.25 -33.30
N ALA A 273 32.19 -6.09 -33.19
CA ALA A 273 32.49 -4.90 -34.00
C ALA A 273 33.96 -4.48 -33.88
N ASP A 274 34.55 -4.66 -32.70
CA ASP A 274 35.95 -4.31 -32.41
C ASP A 274 36.95 -5.45 -32.71
N SER A 275 36.48 -6.66 -33.06
CA SER A 275 37.37 -7.83 -33.22
C SER A 275 37.88 -8.03 -34.65
N ASN A 276 37.30 -7.39 -35.67
CA ASN A 276 37.82 -7.33 -37.04
C ASN A 276 37.24 -6.13 -37.80
N GLY A 277 38.03 -5.49 -38.67
CA GLY A 277 37.64 -4.32 -39.46
C GLY A 277 36.37 -4.50 -40.32
N LEU A 278 36.03 -5.72 -40.72
CA LEU A 278 34.79 -6.03 -41.45
C LEU A 278 33.52 -5.92 -40.59
N TYR A 279 33.62 -6.07 -39.26
CA TYR A 279 32.46 -5.99 -38.36
C TYR A 279 32.08 -4.56 -37.95
N LYS A 280 32.86 -3.54 -38.36
CA LYS A 280 32.53 -2.12 -38.12
C LYS A 280 31.19 -1.70 -38.73
N LEU A 281 30.73 -2.39 -39.78
CA LEU A 281 29.42 -2.20 -40.40
C LEU A 281 28.23 -2.52 -39.46
N PHE A 282 28.48 -3.18 -38.33
CA PHE A 282 27.47 -3.53 -37.32
C PHE A 282 27.42 -2.56 -36.13
N HIS A 283 28.14 -1.44 -36.18
CA HIS A 283 27.91 -0.36 -35.22
C HIS A 283 26.48 0.17 -35.37
N PRO A 284 25.78 0.50 -34.26
CA PRO A 284 24.52 1.21 -34.35
C PRO A 284 24.77 2.51 -35.13
N ILE A 285 23.94 2.76 -36.15
CA ILE A 285 23.90 4.06 -36.82
C ILE A 285 23.43 5.05 -35.75
N SER A 286 24.34 5.93 -35.32
CA SER A 286 24.09 7.02 -34.37
C SER A 286 23.18 8.08 -34.96
#